data_AF-F2AYT3-F1
#
_entry.id   AF-F2AYT3-F1
#
_cell.length_a   1.000
_cell.length_b   1.000
_cell.length_c   1.000
_cell.angle_alpha   90.00
_cell.angle_beta   90.00
_cell.angle_gamma   90.00
#
_symmetry.space_group_name_H-M   'P 1'
#
loop_
_entity.id
_entity.type
_entity.pdbx_description
1 polymer ?
#
loop_
_entity_poly.entity_id
_entity_poly.type
_entity_poly.pdbx_seq_one_letter_code
_entity_poly.pdbx_strand_id
1 'polypeptide(L)'
;MSSLVEDLMDGYFDESLSQEQFQQLNQWIKSDPLHAQRFASELLLHDRLRNEFVTNELMDQPSTAEQSTVNDPALVRADERPNVVTLAGSIGNTWTRSVIAMATTACLVLISLAFLWNVLGSTSASAAVMELNRIIAANRQSLDRTFLISVEESVLQEDARRDSPEQRRPPKPTLDNAILDVRGSNQFVLKREVEPGVFFVTGSNGTSSWAVRPDGPVRMSDDLTRFNRDLPGHERSLPINNIEDGLDALQTAYNLELLSVERIEGEDQGRDVESDTEATRQMVATKKPGFRGPERIEILYTAASGQIRQMRFIDMPYGRNIVTLKMTLIEEQSFAADHFDHESHHDPKRIVEFE
;
A
#
# COMPACT_ATOMS: atom_id res chain seq x y z
N MET A 1 9.50 34.66 3.47
CA MET A 1 10.04 33.33 3.82
C MET A 1 9.13 32.18 3.37
N SER A 2 7.79 32.33 3.38
CA SER A 2 6.87 31.26 2.87
C SER A 2 7.13 30.91 1.39
N SER A 3 7.32 31.91 0.52
CA SER A 3 7.50 31.68 -0.92
C SER A 3 8.76 30.88 -1.27
N LEU A 4 9.86 31.08 -0.54
CA LEU A 4 11.13 30.38 -0.82
C LEU A 4 11.04 28.89 -0.45
N VAL A 5 10.23 28.55 0.56
CA VAL A 5 9.99 27.15 0.92
C VAL A 5 9.04 26.49 -0.07
N GLU A 6 8.01 27.21 -0.52
CA GLU A 6 7.11 26.74 -1.58
C GLU A 6 7.88 26.46 -2.87
N ASP A 7 8.77 27.36 -3.30
CA ASP A 7 9.66 27.14 -4.47
C ASP A 7 10.55 25.89 -4.32
N LEU A 8 11.02 25.59 -3.09
CA LEU A 8 11.80 24.39 -2.81
C LEU A 8 10.94 23.12 -2.81
N MET A 9 9.69 23.20 -2.39
CA MET A 9 8.76 22.07 -2.40
C MET A 9 8.33 21.75 -3.83
N ASP A 10 7.95 22.76 -4.61
CA ASP A 10 7.57 22.60 -6.01
C ASP A 10 8.75 22.03 -6.82
N GLY A 11 9.95 22.58 -6.66
CA GLY A 11 11.14 22.03 -7.32
C GLY A 11 11.52 20.62 -6.86
N TYR A 12 11.12 20.20 -5.65
CA TYR A 12 11.31 18.81 -5.20
C TYR A 12 10.34 17.88 -5.93
N PHE A 13 9.08 18.29 -6.08
CA PHE A 13 8.05 17.52 -6.76
C PHE A 13 8.30 17.40 -8.26
N ASP A 14 8.91 18.42 -8.87
CA ASP A 14 9.31 18.46 -10.27
C ASP A 14 10.70 17.84 -10.55
N GLU A 15 11.35 17.26 -9.54
CA GLU A 15 12.71 16.70 -9.62
C GLU A 15 13.78 17.71 -10.12
N SER A 16 13.54 19.00 -9.94
CA SER A 16 14.36 20.09 -10.49
C SER A 16 15.31 20.74 -9.47
N LEU A 17 15.34 20.25 -8.22
CA LEU A 17 16.24 20.81 -7.19
C LEU A 17 17.70 20.49 -7.46
N SER A 18 18.54 21.51 -7.32
CA SER A 18 19.98 21.32 -7.11
C SER A 18 20.27 20.67 -5.75
N GLN A 19 21.47 20.10 -5.60
CA GLN A 19 21.90 19.46 -4.36
C GLN A 19 21.89 20.41 -3.14
N GLU A 20 22.22 21.69 -3.35
CA GLU A 20 22.19 22.71 -2.29
C GLU A 20 20.75 23.02 -1.85
N GLN A 21 19.83 23.15 -2.80
CA GLN A 21 18.40 23.39 -2.53
C GLN A 21 17.76 22.19 -1.82
N PHE A 22 18.12 20.97 -2.21
CA PHE A 22 17.67 19.75 -1.54
C PHE A 22 18.12 19.70 -0.06
N GLN A 23 19.37 20.10 0.21
CA GLN A 23 19.87 20.19 1.59
C GLN A 23 19.13 21.26 2.40
N GLN A 24 18.82 22.41 1.79
CA GLN A 24 18.03 23.47 2.43
C GLN A 24 16.62 23.00 2.79
N LEU A 25 15.94 22.31 1.86
CA LEU A 25 14.62 21.71 2.12
C LEU A 25 14.67 20.68 3.25
N ASN A 26 15.66 19.79 3.23
CA ASN A 26 15.84 18.77 4.28
C ASN A 26 16.12 19.40 5.66
N GLN A 27 16.91 20.47 5.70
CA GLN A 27 17.17 21.20 6.93
C GLN A 27 15.90 21.91 7.45
N TRP A 28 15.06 22.45 6.56
CA TRP A 28 13.78 23.05 6.92
C TRP A 28 12.77 22.01 7.45
N ILE A 29 12.68 20.84 6.82
CA ILE A 29 11.82 19.72 7.29
C ILE A 29 12.24 19.28 8.70
N LYS A 30 13.55 19.21 8.97
CA LYS A 30 14.09 18.77 10.27
C LYS A 30 14.01 19.81 11.37
N SER A 31 13.81 21.08 11.05
CA SER A 31 13.84 22.14 12.06
C SER A 31 12.58 22.20 12.93
N ASP A 32 11.44 21.69 12.44
CA ASP A 32 10.16 21.70 13.16
C ASP A 32 9.26 20.52 12.72
N PRO A 33 8.69 19.73 13.65
CA PRO A 33 7.70 18.70 13.33
C PRO A 33 6.51 19.19 12.47
N LEU A 34 6.09 20.45 12.61
CA LEU A 34 5.02 21.03 11.79
C LEU A 34 5.44 21.20 10.32
N HIS A 35 6.72 21.45 10.04
CA HIS A 35 7.23 21.52 8.67
C HIS A 35 7.20 20.14 8.00
N ALA A 36 7.56 19.08 8.74
CA ALA A 36 7.48 17.71 8.24
C ALA A 36 6.03 17.30 7.93
N GLN A 37 5.07 17.69 8.78
CA GLN A 37 3.64 17.44 8.52
C GLN A 37 3.15 18.19 7.28
N ARG A 38 3.51 19.48 7.13
CA ARG A 38 3.16 20.28 5.95
C ARG A 38 3.78 19.70 4.67
N PHE A 39 5.05 19.29 4.72
CA PHE A 39 5.70 18.64 3.59
C PHE A 39 5.01 17.33 3.19
N ALA A 40 4.67 16.48 4.17
CA ALA A 40 3.97 15.23 3.92
C ALA A 40 2.57 15.44 3.33
N SER A 41 1.83 16.48 3.76
CA SER A 41 0.50 16.76 3.20
C SER A 41 0.56 17.23 1.74
N GLU A 42 1.54 18.08 1.40
CA GLU A 42 1.72 18.55 0.01
C GLU A 42 2.23 17.44 -0.90
N LEU A 43 3.11 16.55 -0.41
CA LEU A 43 3.56 15.37 -1.16
C LEU A 43 2.39 14.43 -1.50
N LEU A 44 1.52 14.15 -0.53
CA LEU A 44 0.33 13.32 -0.76
C LEU A 44 -0.66 13.96 -1.75
N LEU A 45 -0.80 15.30 -1.71
CA LEU A 45 -1.62 16.03 -2.67
C LEU A 45 -1.01 15.94 -4.08
N HIS A 46 0.30 16.12 -4.20
CA HIS A 46 1.02 16.03 -5.47
C HIS A 46 0.94 14.62 -6.09
N ASP A 47 1.15 13.57 -5.30
CA ASP A 47 1.03 12.18 -5.76
C ASP A 47 -0.40 11.87 -6.24
N ARG A 48 -1.41 12.39 -5.52
CA ARG A 48 -2.81 12.24 -5.93
C ARG A 48 -3.08 12.96 -7.26
N LEU A 49 -2.60 14.19 -7.43
CA LEU A 49 -2.75 14.93 -8.68
C LEU A 49 -2.02 14.24 -9.84
N ARG A 50 -0.80 13.75 -9.62
CA ARG A 50 -0.04 12.98 -10.62
C ARG A 50 -0.80 11.73 -11.06
N ASN A 51 -1.39 11.00 -10.12
CA ASN A 51 -2.21 9.84 -10.43
C ASN A 51 -3.45 10.22 -11.26
N GLU A 52 -4.11 11.34 -10.96
CA GLU A 52 -5.24 11.86 -11.75
C GLU A 52 -4.84 12.33 -13.17
N PHE A 53 -3.61 12.82 -13.36
CA PHE A 53 -3.11 13.18 -14.70
C PHE A 53 -2.73 11.96 -15.53
N VAL A 54 -2.12 10.94 -14.91
CA VAL A 54 -1.78 9.68 -15.58
C VAL A 54 -3.04 8.90 -15.97
N THR A 55 -4.10 8.91 -15.15
CA THR A 55 -5.39 8.29 -15.50
C THR A 55 -6.08 9.02 -16.65
N ASN A 56 -5.93 10.34 -16.77
CA ASN A 56 -6.45 11.10 -17.91
C ASN A 56 -5.63 10.93 -19.19
N GLU A 57 -4.29 10.84 -19.12
CA GLU A 57 -3.45 10.59 -20.31
C GLU A 57 -3.65 9.19 -20.90
N LEU A 58 -3.99 8.19 -20.07
CA LEU A 58 -4.29 6.84 -20.53
C LEU A 58 -5.64 6.71 -21.26
N MET A 59 -6.53 7.70 -21.15
CA MET A 59 -7.80 7.70 -21.86
C MET A 59 -7.75 8.34 -23.26
N ASP A 60 -6.64 9.00 -23.64
CA ASP A 60 -6.58 9.83 -24.86
C ASP A 60 -5.56 9.37 -25.93
N GLN A 61 -5.09 8.11 -25.89
CA GLN A 61 -4.23 7.56 -26.96
C GLN A 61 -4.86 6.41 -27.76
N PRO A 62 -5.05 6.56 -29.09
CA PRO A 62 -5.38 5.47 -29.99
C PRO A 62 -4.16 4.58 -30.26
N SER A 63 -4.41 3.28 -30.22
CA SER A 63 -3.47 2.20 -30.45
C SER A 63 -2.75 2.32 -31.80
N THR A 64 -1.41 2.24 -31.80
CA THR A 64 -0.65 1.84 -32.98
C THR A 64 0.45 0.88 -32.57
N ALA A 65 0.27 -0.39 -32.93
CA ALA A 65 1.30 -1.41 -32.97
C ALA A 65 2.00 -1.40 -34.35
N GLU A 66 3.15 -2.09 -34.44
CA GLU A 66 4.07 -2.30 -35.58
C GLU A 66 5.26 -1.31 -35.63
N GLN A 67 6.52 -1.70 -35.87
CA GLN A 67 7.16 -2.96 -36.25
C GLN A 67 8.71 -2.78 -36.16
N SER A 68 9.44 -3.88 -35.98
CA SER A 68 10.78 -4.16 -36.60
C SER A 68 11.99 -3.29 -36.19
N THR A 69 13.26 -3.68 -36.16
CA THR A 69 14.06 -4.90 -36.41
C THR A 69 15.52 -4.53 -36.10
N VAL A 70 16.29 -5.45 -35.49
CA VAL A 70 17.66 -5.85 -35.86
C VAL A 70 18.71 -4.76 -36.19
N ASN A 71 19.78 -4.65 -35.38
CA ASN A 71 21.19 -4.86 -35.78
C ASN A 71 22.19 -4.52 -34.66
N ASP A 72 22.98 -5.53 -34.27
CA ASP A 72 24.39 -5.45 -33.85
C ASP A 72 25.20 -5.88 -35.09
N PRO A 73 26.48 -5.49 -35.37
CA PRO A 73 27.63 -5.67 -34.45
C PRO A 73 28.78 -4.63 -34.57
N ALA A 74 29.76 -4.73 -33.64
CA ALA A 74 31.21 -4.91 -33.92
C ALA A 74 32.22 -4.06 -33.10
N LEU A 75 32.96 -4.77 -32.24
CA LEU A 75 34.42 -4.80 -32.00
C LEU A 75 35.34 -3.65 -32.50
N VAL A 76 36.05 -2.99 -31.55
CA VAL A 76 37.47 -2.51 -31.61
C VAL A 76 37.95 -2.39 -30.14
N ARG A 77 38.78 -3.23 -29.52
CA ARG A 77 40.23 -3.58 -29.61
C ARG A 77 41.25 -2.44 -29.31
N ALA A 78 42.05 -2.69 -28.26
CA ALA A 78 43.39 -2.13 -27.95
C ALA A 78 43.44 -0.63 -27.54
N ASP A 79 44.26 -0.15 -26.61
CA ASP A 79 45.56 -0.64 -26.15
C ASP A 79 46.00 -0.01 -24.81
N GLU A 80 46.90 -0.76 -24.16
CA GLU A 80 48.07 -0.38 -23.38
C GLU A 80 48.06 0.51 -22.11
N ARG A 81 48.84 -0.03 -21.16
CA ARG A 81 49.19 0.35 -19.78
C ARG A 81 50.27 1.48 -19.74
N PRO A 82 51.06 1.60 -18.67
CA PRO A 82 50.83 2.35 -17.43
C PRO A 82 51.87 3.49 -17.28
N ASN A 83 51.76 4.35 -16.26
CA ASN A 83 52.94 5.10 -15.82
C ASN A 83 53.03 5.18 -14.30
N VAL A 84 54.11 4.58 -13.81
CA VAL A 84 54.68 4.64 -12.47
C VAL A 84 55.73 5.74 -12.49
N VAL A 85 55.68 6.74 -11.60
CA VAL A 85 56.90 7.34 -11.02
C VAL A 85 56.62 7.80 -9.58
N THR A 86 57.60 7.47 -8.76
CA THR A 86 57.85 7.62 -7.33
C THR A 86 58.09 9.05 -6.81
N LEU A 87 57.58 9.31 -5.61
CA LEU A 87 58.26 9.73 -4.36
C LEU A 87 59.50 10.68 -4.40
N ALA A 88 59.31 11.88 -3.84
CA ALA A 88 60.23 12.66 -2.97
C ALA A 88 59.39 13.86 -2.45
N GLY A 89 59.33 14.26 -1.18
CA GLY A 89 60.30 14.27 -0.10
C GLY A 89 60.44 15.74 0.36
N SER A 90 59.80 16.12 1.46
CA SER A 90 60.14 17.36 2.17
C SER A 90 59.90 17.21 3.67
N ILE A 91 60.98 17.46 4.41
CA ILE A 91 61.14 17.41 5.86
C ILE A 91 60.91 18.82 6.43
N GLY A 92 60.37 18.89 7.66
CA GLY A 92 60.32 20.08 8.52
C GLY A 92 58.87 20.56 8.75
N ASN A 93 58.40 20.89 9.96
CA ASN A 93 59.05 21.05 11.25
C ASN A 93 58.03 20.86 12.37
N THR A 94 58.57 20.76 13.57
CA THR A 94 58.00 20.40 14.86
C THR A 94 56.91 21.33 15.43
N TRP A 95 56.20 20.77 16.43
CA TRP A 95 55.60 21.43 17.59
C TRP A 95 54.20 22.05 17.43
N THR A 96 53.17 21.26 17.78
CA THR A 96 51.92 21.63 18.52
C THR A 96 50.72 20.73 18.14
N ARG A 97 50.82 19.39 18.21
CA ARG A 97 49.65 18.52 18.00
C ARG A 97 49.73 17.23 18.80
N SER A 98 49.41 17.29 20.11
CA SER A 98 49.26 16.09 20.94
C SER A 98 47.94 16.03 21.72
N VAL A 99 46.90 16.68 21.20
CA VAL A 99 45.52 16.53 21.72
C VAL A 99 44.52 16.12 20.62
N ILE A 100 44.87 16.25 19.33
CA ILE A 100 43.94 15.98 18.22
C ILE A 100 44.00 14.53 17.71
N ALA A 101 45.10 13.80 17.95
CA ALA A 101 45.30 12.45 17.40
C ALA A 101 44.54 11.32 18.16
N MET A 102 44.04 11.58 19.37
CA MET A 102 43.25 10.59 20.14
C MET A 102 41.74 10.68 19.86
N ALA A 103 41.26 11.80 19.31
CA ALA A 103 39.84 11.98 18.98
C ALA A 103 39.47 11.32 17.64
N THR A 104 40.40 11.27 16.68
CA THR A 104 40.16 10.75 15.33
C THR A 104 39.98 9.22 15.29
N THR A 105 40.73 8.48 16.11
CA THR A 105 40.61 7.01 16.21
C THR A 105 39.31 6.61 16.91
N ALA A 106 38.88 7.33 17.95
CA ALA A 106 37.60 7.09 18.60
C ALA A 106 36.41 7.37 17.66
N CYS A 107 36.47 8.45 16.86
CA CYS A 107 35.47 8.72 15.82
C CYS A 107 35.43 7.63 14.75
N LEU A 108 36.58 7.15 14.25
CA LEU A 108 36.60 6.09 13.24
C LEU A 108 36.04 4.76 13.78
N VAL A 109 36.30 4.42 15.04
CA VAL A 109 35.71 3.23 15.68
C VAL A 109 34.20 3.40 15.84
N LEU A 110 33.72 4.55 16.32
CA LEU A 110 32.29 4.82 16.44
C LEU A 110 31.57 4.86 15.08
N ILE A 111 32.20 5.45 14.07
CA ILE A 111 31.69 5.48 12.68
C ILE A 111 31.66 4.05 12.13
N SER A 112 32.71 3.26 12.30
CA SER A 112 32.74 1.86 11.83
C SER A 112 31.69 0.99 12.55
N LEU A 113 31.46 1.21 13.84
CA LEU A 113 30.44 0.49 14.61
C LEU A 113 29.02 0.93 14.20
N ALA A 114 28.82 2.22 13.92
CA ALA A 114 27.57 2.74 13.37
C ALA A 114 27.30 2.23 11.95
N PHE A 115 28.32 2.13 11.09
CA PHE A 115 28.18 1.52 9.77
C PHE A 115 27.88 0.03 9.86
N LEU A 116 28.51 -0.70 10.78
CA LEU A 116 28.24 -2.13 10.99
C LEU A 116 26.78 -2.37 11.45
N TRP A 117 26.25 -1.49 12.31
CA TRP A 117 24.84 -1.58 12.74
C TRP A 117 23.85 -1.21 11.63
N ASN A 118 24.19 -0.27 10.73
CA ASN A 118 23.33 0.08 9.61
C ASN A 118 23.32 -0.96 8.48
N VAL A 119 24.45 -1.67 8.27
CA VAL A 119 24.56 -2.68 7.20
C VAL A 119 23.82 -3.98 7.53
N LEU A 120 23.74 -4.38 8.80
CA LEU A 120 23.03 -5.61 9.18
C LEU A 120 21.49 -5.43 9.27
N GLY A 121 20.98 -4.21 9.47
CA GLY A 121 19.54 -3.94 9.59
C GLY A 121 18.81 -3.62 8.28
N SER A 122 19.51 -3.31 7.20
CA SER A 122 18.92 -2.73 5.98
C SER A 122 18.58 -3.74 4.87
N THR A 123 19.13 -4.95 4.90
CA THR A 123 18.97 -5.92 3.80
C THR A 123 17.59 -6.59 3.77
N SER A 124 17.02 -6.94 4.92
CA SER A 124 15.69 -7.57 5.01
C SER A 124 14.56 -6.61 4.65
N ALA A 125 14.62 -5.36 5.15
CA ALA A 125 13.62 -4.33 4.88
C ALA A 125 13.55 -3.98 3.38
N SER A 126 14.70 -3.91 2.71
CA SER A 126 14.77 -3.65 1.26
C SER A 126 14.13 -4.79 0.44
N ALA A 127 14.42 -6.04 0.79
CA ALA A 127 13.85 -7.20 0.10
C ALA A 127 12.32 -7.30 0.27
N ALA A 128 11.80 -7.03 1.48
CA ALA A 128 10.36 -7.05 1.73
C ALA A 128 9.63 -5.94 0.94
N VAL A 129 10.21 -4.73 0.86
CA VAL A 129 9.65 -3.63 0.05
C VAL A 129 9.69 -3.96 -1.44
N MET A 130 10.79 -4.50 -1.96
CA MET A 130 10.89 -4.94 -3.35
C MET A 130 9.85 -6.01 -3.69
N GLU A 131 9.64 -6.98 -2.79
CA GLU A 131 8.65 -8.03 -2.98
C GLU A 131 7.23 -7.46 -2.91
N LEU A 132 6.95 -6.49 -2.05
CA LEU A 132 5.65 -5.81 -1.99
C LEU A 132 5.36 -5.08 -3.30
N ASN A 133 6.34 -4.36 -3.85
CA ASN A 133 6.20 -3.70 -5.15
C ASN A 133 5.91 -4.71 -6.28
N ARG A 134 6.50 -5.91 -6.23
CA ARG A 134 6.21 -6.99 -7.18
C ARG A 134 4.77 -7.49 -7.02
N ILE A 135 4.31 -7.69 -5.79
CA ILE A 135 2.92 -8.08 -5.49
C ILE A 135 1.96 -7.01 -6.02
N ILE A 136 2.20 -5.73 -5.72
CA ILE A 136 1.37 -4.62 -6.21
C ILE A 136 1.29 -4.64 -7.74
N ALA A 137 2.43 -4.71 -8.43
CA ALA A 137 2.47 -4.75 -9.89
C ALA A 137 1.70 -5.94 -10.48
N ALA A 138 1.82 -7.13 -9.89
CA ALA A 138 1.12 -8.33 -10.33
C ALA A 138 -0.41 -8.21 -10.15
N ASN A 139 -0.87 -7.48 -9.13
CA ASN A 139 -2.28 -7.35 -8.80
C ASN A 139 -2.95 -6.12 -9.44
N ARG A 140 -2.21 -5.28 -10.18
CA ARG A 140 -2.76 -4.19 -11.03
C ARG A 140 -3.33 -4.71 -12.35
N GLN A 141 -2.81 -5.84 -12.83
CA GLN A 141 -3.20 -6.42 -14.13
C GLN A 141 -4.27 -7.52 -13.98
N SER A 142 -4.67 -7.85 -12.76
CA SER A 142 -5.65 -8.89 -12.51
C SER A 142 -7.05 -8.45 -12.95
N LEU A 143 -7.84 -9.44 -13.38
CA LEU A 143 -9.27 -9.30 -13.64
C LEU A 143 -10.03 -8.90 -12.36
N ASP A 144 -11.35 -8.82 -12.45
CA ASP A 144 -12.17 -8.58 -11.27
C ASP A 144 -12.05 -9.78 -10.31
N ARG A 145 -12.11 -9.49 -9.02
CA ARG A 145 -11.86 -10.48 -7.96
C ARG A 145 -13.02 -10.53 -7.00
N THR A 146 -13.35 -11.74 -6.56
CA THR A 146 -14.28 -11.95 -5.45
C THR A 146 -13.52 -12.50 -4.25
N PHE A 147 -13.68 -11.82 -3.13
CA PHE A 147 -13.17 -12.24 -1.84
C PHE A 147 -14.30 -12.65 -0.91
N LEU A 148 -14.14 -13.79 -0.25
CA LEU A 148 -14.92 -14.17 0.91
C LEU A 148 -14.27 -13.60 2.17
N ILE A 149 -15.04 -12.88 2.97
CA ILE A 149 -14.63 -12.34 4.26
C ILE A 149 -15.18 -13.24 5.37
N SER A 150 -14.29 -13.74 6.23
CA SER A 150 -14.63 -14.50 7.44
C SER A 150 -14.10 -13.78 8.66
N VAL A 151 -14.94 -13.62 9.70
CA VAL A 151 -14.53 -13.01 10.96
C VAL A 151 -14.09 -14.10 11.93
N GLU A 152 -12.82 -14.04 12.36
CA GLU A 152 -12.25 -15.02 13.29
C GLU A 152 -12.50 -14.62 14.75
N GLU A 153 -12.38 -13.32 15.04
CA GLU A 153 -12.56 -12.76 16.38
C GLU A 153 -13.20 -11.37 16.30
N SER A 154 -14.05 -11.05 17.28
CA SER A 154 -14.64 -9.72 17.43
C SER A 154 -14.75 -9.37 18.90
N VAL A 155 -14.04 -8.33 19.32
CA VAL A 155 -14.03 -7.83 20.70
C VAL A 155 -14.58 -6.41 20.74
N LEU A 156 -15.41 -6.10 21.73
CA LEU A 156 -15.88 -4.73 21.97
C LEU A 156 -14.73 -3.87 22.48
N GLN A 157 -14.56 -2.69 21.90
CA GLN A 157 -13.58 -1.72 22.38
C GLN A 157 -14.12 -0.99 23.61
N GLU A 158 -13.68 -1.40 24.81
CA GLU A 158 -14.15 -0.86 26.10
C GLU A 158 -13.80 0.63 26.30
N ASP A 159 -12.66 1.08 25.75
CA ASP A 159 -12.10 2.43 25.99
C ASP A 159 -12.50 3.50 24.95
N ALA A 160 -13.46 3.21 24.06
CA ALA A 160 -13.95 4.21 23.13
C ALA A 160 -14.58 5.38 23.92
N ARG A 161 -13.92 6.55 23.93
CA ARG A 161 -14.38 7.79 24.58
C ARG A 161 -15.90 7.93 24.40
N ARG A 162 -16.64 8.10 25.51
CA ARG A 162 -18.11 8.15 25.65
C ARG A 162 -18.87 9.12 24.72
N ASP A 163 -18.17 9.86 23.86
CA ASP A 163 -18.72 10.88 22.97
C ASP A 163 -18.31 10.73 21.49
N SER A 164 -17.80 9.56 21.07
CA SER A 164 -17.56 9.33 19.63
C SER A 164 -18.89 9.38 18.85
N PRO A 165 -18.98 10.08 17.70
CA PRO A 165 -20.16 10.06 16.83
C PRO A 165 -20.62 8.65 16.47
N GLU A 166 -19.68 7.70 16.42
CA GLU A 166 -19.92 6.29 16.13
C GLU A 166 -20.72 5.57 17.24
N GLN A 167 -20.69 6.09 18.48
CA GLN A 167 -21.52 5.58 19.59
C GLN A 167 -22.99 5.97 19.50
N ARG A 168 -23.34 6.95 18.65
CA ARG A 168 -24.74 7.33 18.41
C ARG A 168 -25.34 6.59 17.21
N ARG A 169 -24.52 5.84 16.48
CA ARG A 169 -24.95 5.08 15.31
C ARG A 169 -25.42 3.67 15.68
N PRO A 170 -26.34 3.10 14.91
CA PRO A 170 -26.67 1.68 14.98
C PRO A 170 -25.41 0.81 14.86
N PRO A 171 -25.41 -0.39 15.44
CA PRO A 171 -24.31 -1.33 15.27
C PRO A 171 -24.09 -1.63 13.79
N LYS A 172 -22.82 -1.70 13.37
CA LYS A 172 -22.47 -2.09 12.01
C LYS A 172 -22.85 -3.56 11.78
N PRO A 173 -23.37 -3.94 10.60
CA PRO A 173 -23.59 -5.33 10.23
C PRO A 173 -22.31 -6.15 10.34
N THR A 174 -22.48 -7.45 10.61
CA THR A 174 -21.37 -8.40 10.60
C THR A 174 -20.71 -8.45 9.23
N LEU A 175 -19.42 -8.79 9.23
CA LEU A 175 -18.63 -9.04 8.02
C LEU A 175 -18.44 -10.53 7.78
N ASP A 176 -18.94 -11.37 8.70
CA ASP A 176 -18.78 -12.80 8.58
C ASP A 176 -19.58 -13.33 7.40
N ASN A 177 -18.92 -14.13 6.56
CA ASN A 177 -19.40 -14.61 5.25
C ASN A 177 -19.77 -13.48 4.27
N ALA A 178 -19.23 -12.27 4.46
CA ALA A 178 -19.45 -11.20 3.49
C ALA A 178 -18.69 -11.46 2.19
N ILE A 179 -19.27 -11.05 1.07
CA ILE A 179 -18.69 -11.20 -0.26
C ILE A 179 -18.29 -9.82 -0.77
N LEU A 180 -17.03 -9.68 -1.15
CA LEU A 180 -16.48 -8.45 -1.70
C LEU A 180 -16.03 -8.69 -3.14
N ASP A 181 -16.75 -8.10 -4.08
CA ASP A 181 -16.36 -8.04 -5.50
C ASP A 181 -15.58 -6.73 -5.72
N VAL A 182 -14.42 -6.78 -6.37
CA VAL A 182 -13.57 -5.60 -6.66
C VAL A 182 -13.12 -5.56 -8.12
N ARG A 183 -13.08 -4.36 -8.68
CA ARG A 183 -12.50 -4.04 -9.99
C ARG A 183 -11.68 -2.76 -9.86
N GLY A 184 -10.39 -2.85 -10.19
CA GLY A 184 -9.45 -1.74 -10.06
C GLY A 184 -9.44 -1.15 -8.64
N SER A 185 -9.28 0.17 -8.55
CA SER A 185 -9.11 0.92 -7.30
C SER A 185 -10.41 1.51 -6.73
N ASN A 186 -11.41 1.77 -7.58
CA ASN A 186 -12.58 2.58 -7.21
C ASN A 186 -13.93 1.87 -7.43
N GLN A 187 -13.94 0.65 -7.97
CA GLN A 187 -15.17 -0.12 -8.18
C GLN A 187 -15.22 -1.33 -7.26
N PHE A 188 -16.28 -1.42 -6.45
CA PHE A 188 -16.46 -2.53 -5.53
C PHE A 188 -17.93 -2.77 -5.21
N VAL A 189 -18.25 -3.99 -4.79
CA VAL A 189 -19.55 -4.37 -4.22
C VAL A 189 -19.29 -5.22 -2.99
N LEU A 190 -19.73 -4.77 -1.82
CA LEU A 190 -19.73 -5.53 -0.58
C LEU A 190 -21.15 -5.99 -0.26
N LYS A 191 -21.37 -7.29 -0.23
CA LYS A 191 -22.61 -7.94 0.19
C LYS A 191 -22.43 -8.50 1.60
N ARG A 192 -23.23 -8.01 2.54
CA ARG A 192 -23.26 -8.50 3.93
C ARG A 192 -24.62 -9.09 4.24
N GLU A 193 -24.63 -10.29 4.80
CA GLU A 193 -25.85 -10.89 5.28
C GLU A 193 -26.20 -10.32 6.65
N VAL A 194 -27.42 -9.79 6.80
CA VAL A 194 -27.93 -9.27 8.07
C VAL A 194 -28.85 -10.27 8.78
N GLU A 195 -29.59 -11.03 7.98
CA GLU A 195 -30.47 -12.13 8.37
C GLU A 195 -30.39 -13.19 7.25
N PRO A 196 -30.74 -14.46 7.52
CA PRO A 196 -30.67 -15.52 6.51
C PRO A 196 -31.35 -15.13 5.18
N GLY A 197 -30.55 -15.00 4.11
CA GLY A 197 -30.99 -14.59 2.76
C GLY A 197 -31.29 -13.11 2.57
N VAL A 198 -31.06 -12.28 3.58
CA VAL A 198 -31.29 -10.82 3.55
C VAL A 198 -29.96 -10.09 3.55
N PHE A 199 -29.72 -9.32 2.50
CA PHE A 199 -28.45 -8.65 2.28
C PHE A 199 -28.54 -7.14 2.46
N PHE A 200 -27.51 -6.59 3.09
CA PHE A 200 -27.16 -5.19 3.00
C PHE A 200 -25.98 -5.04 2.02
N VAL A 201 -26.22 -4.34 0.91
CA VAL A 201 -25.23 -4.19 -0.15
C VAL A 201 -24.74 -2.76 -0.22
N THR A 202 -23.44 -2.57 -0.26
CA THR A 202 -22.79 -1.27 -0.44
C THR A 202 -21.80 -1.36 -1.57
N GLY A 203 -21.74 -0.35 -2.43
CA GLY A 203 -20.83 -0.39 -3.56
C GLY A 203 -20.47 0.98 -4.12
N SER A 204 -19.61 0.94 -5.13
CA SER A 204 -19.17 2.09 -5.91
C SER A 204 -18.92 1.63 -7.33
N ASN A 205 -19.37 2.41 -8.31
CA ASN A 205 -19.02 2.21 -9.71
C ASN A 205 -17.84 3.09 -10.16
N GLY A 206 -17.20 3.81 -9.22
CA GLY A 206 -16.09 4.71 -9.48
C GLY A 206 -16.49 6.15 -9.78
N THR A 207 -17.78 6.41 -10.02
CA THR A 207 -18.35 7.76 -10.23
C THR A 207 -19.33 8.17 -9.14
N SER A 208 -20.05 7.19 -8.58
CA SER A 208 -20.96 7.35 -7.46
C SER A 208 -20.79 6.20 -6.48
N SER A 209 -21.05 6.45 -5.21
CA SER A 209 -21.20 5.41 -4.21
C SER A 209 -22.68 5.21 -3.88
N TRP A 210 -23.04 3.98 -3.50
CA TRP A 210 -24.43 3.63 -3.25
C TRP A 210 -24.58 2.58 -2.14
N ALA A 211 -25.78 2.52 -1.56
CA ALA A 211 -26.15 1.55 -0.54
C ALA A 211 -27.59 1.05 -0.72
N VAL A 212 -27.74 -0.27 -0.78
CA VAL A 212 -29.01 -0.99 -0.86
C VAL A 212 -29.29 -1.65 0.49
N ARG A 213 -30.10 -0.97 1.32
CA ARG A 213 -30.58 -1.51 2.61
C ARG A 213 -31.57 -2.66 2.41
N PRO A 214 -31.69 -3.60 3.35
CA PRO A 214 -32.76 -4.60 3.32
C PRO A 214 -34.15 -3.95 3.18
N ASP A 215 -34.34 -2.85 3.89
CA ASP A 215 -35.55 -2.05 3.94
C ASP A 215 -35.30 -0.62 3.45
N GLY A 216 -36.31 -0.03 2.81
CA GLY A 216 -36.28 1.36 2.37
C GLY A 216 -35.63 1.61 1.00
N PRO A 217 -35.37 2.89 0.68
CA PRO A 217 -34.87 3.31 -0.62
C PRO A 217 -33.39 2.93 -0.80
N VAL A 218 -33.00 2.83 -2.07
CA VAL A 218 -31.59 2.77 -2.48
C VAL A 218 -31.02 4.17 -2.33
N ARG A 219 -29.86 4.29 -1.69
CA ARG A 219 -29.21 5.58 -1.49
C ARG A 219 -28.03 5.72 -2.42
N MET A 220 -27.88 6.89 -3.02
CA MET A 220 -26.77 7.24 -3.89
C MET A 220 -26.12 8.54 -3.44
N SER A 221 -24.83 8.69 -3.74
CA SER A 221 -24.08 9.92 -3.50
C SER A 221 -22.92 10.02 -4.49
N ASP A 222 -22.62 11.24 -4.94
CA ASP A 222 -21.41 11.53 -5.72
C ASP A 222 -20.14 11.51 -4.86
N ASP A 223 -20.28 11.56 -3.52
CA ASP A 223 -19.16 11.34 -2.61
C ASP A 223 -18.82 9.84 -2.58
N LEU A 224 -17.75 9.45 -3.28
CA LEU A 224 -17.27 8.06 -3.33
C LEU A 224 -16.93 7.47 -1.95
N THR A 225 -16.76 8.29 -0.92
CA THR A 225 -16.45 7.84 0.44
C THR A 225 -17.69 7.67 1.32
N ARG A 226 -18.87 8.10 0.85
CA ARG A 226 -20.08 8.21 1.66
C ARG A 226 -20.49 6.88 2.29
N PHE A 227 -20.55 5.82 1.48
CA PHE A 227 -20.98 4.49 1.92
C PHE A 227 -19.82 3.53 2.22
N ASN A 228 -18.58 4.01 2.10
CA ASN A 228 -17.38 3.23 2.43
C ASN A 228 -17.15 3.09 3.94
N ARG A 229 -17.85 3.87 4.77
CA ARG A 229 -17.69 3.84 6.25
C ARG A 229 -18.05 2.51 6.89
N ASP A 230 -18.82 1.69 6.19
CA ASP A 230 -19.16 0.35 6.60
C ASP A 230 -18.17 -0.71 6.10
N LEU A 231 -17.15 -0.29 5.35
CA LEU A 231 -16.02 -1.12 4.98
C LEU A 231 -14.97 -1.10 6.09
N PRO A 232 -14.41 -2.26 6.44
CA PRO A 232 -13.26 -2.36 7.31
C PRO A 232 -12.08 -1.51 6.83
N GLY A 233 -11.42 -0.84 7.77
CA GLY A 233 -10.23 -0.03 7.51
C GLY A 233 -10.48 1.33 6.82
N HIS A 234 -11.70 1.65 6.39
CA HIS A 234 -12.02 2.93 5.74
C HIS A 234 -11.77 4.17 6.61
N GLU A 235 -12.04 4.08 7.92
CA GLU A 235 -11.80 5.19 8.87
C GLU A 235 -10.31 5.45 9.17
N ARG A 236 -9.43 4.55 8.70
CA ARG A 236 -8.09 4.35 9.25
C ARG A 236 -7.02 4.08 8.17
N SER A 237 -7.30 4.42 6.90
CA SER A 237 -6.34 4.46 5.78
C SER A 237 -5.87 3.12 5.20
N LEU A 238 -6.65 2.05 5.38
CA LEU A 238 -6.43 0.75 4.70
C LEU A 238 -7.77 0.15 4.28
N PRO A 239 -8.45 0.73 3.29
CA PRO A 239 -9.79 0.31 2.95
C PRO A 239 -9.72 -1.03 2.21
N ILE A 240 -10.34 -2.08 2.75
CA ILE A 240 -10.22 -3.44 2.21
C ILE A 240 -10.80 -3.62 0.79
N ASN A 241 -11.56 -2.64 0.30
CA ASN A 241 -12.11 -2.61 -1.06
C ASN A 241 -11.11 -2.12 -2.12
N ASN A 242 -10.05 -1.41 -1.73
CA ASN A 242 -8.99 -1.01 -2.64
C ASN A 242 -7.68 -1.67 -2.21
N ILE A 243 -7.42 -2.82 -2.83
CA ILE A 243 -6.21 -3.60 -2.55
C ILE A 243 -4.97 -2.81 -2.96
N GLU A 244 -5.02 -2.02 -4.03
CA GLU A 244 -3.85 -1.25 -4.51
C GLU A 244 -3.46 -0.17 -3.50
N ASP A 245 -4.38 0.74 -3.16
CA ASP A 245 -4.12 1.79 -2.15
C ASP A 245 -3.76 1.18 -0.80
N GLY A 246 -4.43 0.06 -0.46
CA GLY A 246 -4.18 -0.69 0.76
C GLY A 246 -2.75 -1.21 0.84
N LEU A 247 -2.24 -1.80 -0.24
CA LEU A 247 -0.87 -2.32 -0.32
C LEU A 247 0.17 -1.19 -0.34
N ASP A 248 -0.09 -0.10 -1.06
CA ASP A 248 0.80 1.07 -1.10
C ASP A 248 0.95 1.71 0.30
N ALA A 249 -0.14 1.81 1.05
CA ALA A 249 -0.12 2.33 2.42
C ALA A 249 0.74 1.48 3.39
N LEU A 250 0.98 0.20 3.11
CA LEU A 250 1.82 -0.66 3.94
C LEU A 250 3.28 -0.19 3.95
N GLN A 251 3.78 0.35 2.84
CA GLN A 251 5.16 0.83 2.73
C GLN A 251 5.45 1.92 3.76
N THR A 252 4.49 2.83 3.92
CA THR A 252 4.62 4.00 4.79
C THR A 252 4.31 3.65 6.24
N ALA A 253 3.17 3.01 6.49
CA ALA A 253 2.59 2.86 7.83
C ALA A 253 3.01 1.57 8.57
N TYR A 254 3.68 0.62 7.91
CA TYR A 254 3.99 -0.68 8.48
C TYR A 254 5.48 -1.03 8.33
N ASN A 255 5.97 -1.90 9.22
CA ASN A 255 7.22 -2.61 9.07
C ASN A 255 6.94 -3.93 8.36
N LEU A 256 7.68 -4.22 7.28
CA LEU A 256 7.44 -5.37 6.41
C LEU A 256 8.45 -6.47 6.67
N GLU A 257 7.96 -7.70 6.79
CA GLU A 257 8.74 -8.91 6.93
C GLU A 257 8.28 -9.95 5.92
N LEU A 258 9.23 -10.58 5.24
CA LEU A 258 8.96 -11.65 4.29
C LEU A 258 9.22 -13.01 4.94
N LEU A 259 8.21 -13.87 4.95
CA LEU A 259 8.27 -15.24 5.45
C LEU A 259 8.06 -16.22 4.30
N SER A 260 8.93 -17.23 4.22
CA SER A 260 8.72 -18.38 3.35
C SER A 260 7.74 -19.35 4.03
N VAL A 261 6.60 -19.62 3.39
CA VAL A 261 5.65 -20.63 3.84
C VAL A 261 5.72 -21.80 2.87
N GLU A 262 6.43 -22.86 3.25
CA GLU A 262 6.40 -24.11 2.50
C GLU A 262 5.12 -24.90 2.87
N ARG A 263 4.19 -24.93 1.91
CA ARG A 263 3.00 -25.79 1.81
C ARG A 263 1.92 -25.61 2.88
N ILE A 264 0.69 -25.31 2.44
CA ILE A 264 -0.49 -25.81 3.14
C ILE A 264 -0.50 -27.31 2.86
N GLU A 265 -0.04 -28.11 3.82
CA GLU A 265 -0.39 -29.53 3.86
C GLU A 265 -1.92 -29.59 3.96
N GLY A 266 -2.58 -29.76 2.81
CA GLY A 266 -3.97 -30.16 2.78
C GLY A 266 -4.04 -31.52 3.47
N GLU A 267 -4.82 -31.58 4.54
CA GLU A 267 -5.23 -32.84 5.14
C GLU A 267 -5.73 -33.77 4.04
N ASP A 268 -5.03 -34.89 3.92
CA ASP A 268 -5.31 -36.01 3.06
C ASP A 268 -6.74 -36.52 3.25
N GLN A 269 -7.57 -36.45 2.20
CA GLN A 269 -8.33 -37.62 1.74
C GLN A 269 -8.46 -37.61 0.22
N GLY A 270 -7.51 -38.26 -0.42
CA GLY A 270 -7.74 -39.14 -1.57
C GLY A 270 -8.51 -38.56 -2.76
N ARG A 271 -7.78 -37.91 -3.66
CA ARG A 271 -8.00 -38.03 -5.12
C ARG A 271 -6.75 -37.57 -5.84
N ASP A 272 -6.20 -38.45 -6.66
CA ASP A 272 -5.20 -38.15 -7.68
C ASP A 272 -5.74 -37.05 -8.60
N VAL A 273 -5.48 -35.80 -8.25
CA VAL A 273 -5.53 -34.66 -9.15
C VAL A 273 -4.20 -33.95 -8.95
N GLU A 274 -3.43 -33.95 -10.02
CA GLU A 274 -2.18 -33.23 -10.22
C GLU A 274 -2.43 -31.73 -10.03
N SER A 275 -2.58 -31.29 -8.78
CA SER A 275 -2.73 -29.89 -8.43
C SER A 275 -1.33 -29.31 -8.37
N ASP A 276 -0.98 -28.58 -9.41
CA ASP A 276 0.17 -27.69 -9.51
C ASP A 276 0.18 -26.77 -8.29
N THR A 277 0.77 -27.25 -7.19
CA THR A 277 0.73 -26.56 -5.90
C THR A 277 1.78 -25.47 -5.99
N GLU A 278 1.39 -24.34 -6.58
CA GLU A 278 2.27 -23.19 -6.72
C GLU A 278 2.83 -22.83 -5.34
N ALA A 279 4.15 -22.70 -5.24
CA ALA A 279 4.78 -22.32 -3.99
C ALA A 279 4.19 -21.00 -3.48
N THR A 280 3.75 -20.95 -2.23
CA THR A 280 3.20 -19.74 -1.60
C THR A 280 4.26 -19.03 -0.76
N ARG A 281 4.10 -17.72 -0.58
CA ARG A 281 4.87 -16.91 0.36
C ARG A 281 3.94 -16.06 1.21
N GLN A 282 4.42 -15.66 2.37
CA GLN A 282 3.67 -14.81 3.28
C GLN A 282 4.44 -13.53 3.57
N MET A 283 3.78 -12.40 3.40
CA MET A 283 4.26 -11.11 3.87
C MET A 283 3.53 -10.73 5.15
N VAL A 284 4.28 -10.27 6.13
CA VAL A 284 3.75 -9.76 7.40
C VAL A 284 4.04 -8.28 7.47
N ALA A 285 2.99 -7.48 7.63
CA ALA A 285 3.08 -6.05 7.86
C ALA A 285 2.63 -5.74 9.29
N THR A 286 3.53 -5.21 10.12
CA THR A 286 3.24 -4.82 11.52
C THR A 286 3.18 -3.30 11.62
N LYS A 287 2.11 -2.77 12.22
CA LYS A 287 1.85 -1.32 12.23
C LYS A 287 2.94 -0.56 12.96
N LYS A 288 3.39 0.56 12.37
CA LYS A 288 4.31 1.50 13.03
C LYS A 288 3.54 2.35 14.06
N PRO A 289 4.16 2.74 15.18
CA PRO A 289 3.54 3.65 16.14
C PRO A 289 3.09 4.97 15.48
N GLY A 290 1.93 5.48 15.89
CA GLY A 290 1.37 6.75 15.39
C GLY A 290 0.51 6.63 14.12
N PHE A 291 0.55 5.48 13.44
CA PHE A 291 -0.32 5.20 12.30
C PHE A 291 -1.64 4.56 12.74
N ARG A 292 -2.62 4.62 11.84
CA ARG A 292 -3.97 4.06 12.02
C ARG A 292 -4.10 2.76 11.22
N GLY A 293 -5.02 1.88 11.63
CA GLY A 293 -5.32 0.63 10.93
C GLY A 293 -5.21 -0.60 11.84
N PRO A 294 -5.31 -1.81 11.26
CA PRO A 294 -5.03 -3.08 11.96
C PRO A 294 -3.66 -3.07 12.63
N GLU A 295 -3.47 -3.89 13.65
CA GLU A 295 -2.16 -4.03 14.28
C GLU A 295 -1.19 -4.81 13.39
N ARG A 296 -1.70 -5.82 12.70
CA ARG A 296 -0.92 -6.69 11.82
C ARG A 296 -1.73 -7.12 10.62
N ILE A 297 -1.06 -7.20 9.47
CA ILE A 297 -1.65 -7.71 8.22
C ILE A 297 -0.76 -8.83 7.72
N GLU A 298 -1.38 -9.94 7.37
CA GLU A 298 -0.70 -11.07 6.76
C GLU A 298 -1.23 -11.25 5.34
N ILE A 299 -0.34 -11.27 4.36
CA ILE A 299 -0.67 -11.42 2.95
C ILE A 299 -0.08 -12.73 2.47
N LEU A 300 -0.92 -13.70 2.10
CA LEU A 300 -0.51 -14.95 1.47
C LEU A 300 -0.68 -14.81 -0.04
N TYR A 301 0.37 -15.11 -0.79
CA TYR A 301 0.39 -14.93 -2.24
C TYR A 301 1.19 -16.04 -2.93
N THR A 302 0.89 -16.28 -4.20
CA THR A 302 1.65 -17.19 -5.05
C THR A 302 3.04 -16.61 -5.29
N ALA A 303 4.10 -17.37 -4.99
CA ALA A 303 5.49 -16.91 -5.13
C ALA A 303 5.85 -16.58 -6.59
N ALA A 304 5.40 -17.39 -7.55
CA ALA A 304 5.68 -17.19 -8.96
C ALA A 304 5.00 -15.93 -9.51
N SER A 305 3.68 -15.83 -9.40
CA SER A 305 2.89 -14.74 -9.99
C SER A 305 2.82 -13.47 -9.14
N GLY A 306 2.97 -13.56 -7.81
CA GLY A 306 2.67 -12.44 -6.91
C GLY A 306 1.18 -12.27 -6.62
N GLN A 307 0.32 -13.16 -7.13
CA GLN A 307 -1.13 -13.07 -6.96
C GLN A 307 -1.53 -13.30 -5.50
N ILE A 308 -2.31 -12.38 -4.95
CA ILE A 308 -2.81 -12.50 -3.56
C ILE A 308 -3.89 -13.57 -3.51
N ARG A 309 -3.69 -14.57 -2.66
CA ARG A 309 -4.68 -15.62 -2.39
C ARG A 309 -5.48 -15.33 -1.12
N GLN A 310 -4.85 -14.69 -0.14
CA GLN A 310 -5.47 -14.39 1.13
C GLN A 310 -4.85 -13.18 1.79
N MET A 311 -5.67 -12.39 2.48
CA MET A 311 -5.21 -11.35 3.41
C MET A 311 -5.87 -11.56 4.77
N ARG A 312 -5.12 -11.42 5.85
CA ARG A 312 -5.63 -11.48 7.21
C ARG A 312 -5.32 -10.16 7.91
N PHE A 313 -6.32 -9.58 8.54
CA PHE A 313 -6.26 -8.30 9.23
C PHE A 313 -6.50 -8.56 10.70
N ILE A 314 -5.49 -8.32 11.52
CA ILE A 314 -5.50 -8.60 12.96
C ILE A 314 -5.69 -7.29 13.70
N ASP A 315 -6.59 -7.31 14.69
CA ASP A 315 -6.97 -6.16 15.50
C ASP A 315 -7.41 -4.94 14.68
N MET A 316 -8.23 -5.16 13.66
CA MET A 316 -8.75 -4.10 12.81
C MET A 316 -9.90 -3.35 13.49
N PRO A 317 -9.84 -2.00 13.58
CA PRO A 317 -10.97 -1.21 14.06
C PRO A 317 -12.17 -1.31 13.11
N TYR A 318 -13.34 -1.64 13.65
CA TYR A 318 -14.60 -1.70 12.93
C TYR A 318 -15.76 -1.18 13.79
N GLY A 319 -16.07 0.11 13.64
CA GLY A 319 -17.09 0.77 14.45
C GLY A 319 -16.69 0.78 15.93
N ARG A 320 -17.43 0.04 16.77
CA ARG A 320 -17.13 -0.12 18.21
C ARG A 320 -16.33 -1.37 18.53
N ASN A 321 -16.07 -2.21 17.53
CA ASN A 321 -15.38 -3.47 17.71
C ASN A 321 -13.95 -3.38 17.18
N ILE A 322 -13.11 -4.24 17.71
CA ILE A 322 -11.84 -4.64 17.13
C ILE A 322 -12.08 -6.05 16.57
N VAL A 323 -11.83 -6.23 15.28
CA VAL A 323 -12.09 -7.50 14.59
C VAL A 323 -10.81 -8.06 14.01
N THR A 324 -10.65 -9.37 14.12
CA THR A 324 -9.69 -10.13 13.31
C THR A 324 -10.48 -10.82 12.21
N LEU A 325 -10.13 -10.53 10.95
CA LEU A 325 -10.80 -11.11 9.80
C LEU A 325 -9.81 -11.60 8.75
N LYS A 326 -10.31 -12.50 7.91
CA LYS A 326 -9.59 -13.10 6.80
C LYS A 326 -10.40 -12.89 5.52
N MET A 327 -9.72 -12.42 4.49
CA MET A 327 -10.22 -12.29 3.12
C MET A 327 -9.56 -13.37 2.28
N THR A 328 -10.35 -14.24 1.68
CA THR A 328 -9.87 -15.34 0.83
C THR A 328 -10.34 -15.11 -0.59
N LEU A 329 -9.43 -15.11 -1.56
CA LEU A 329 -9.78 -15.05 -2.97
C LEU A 329 -10.53 -16.33 -3.34
N ILE A 330 -11.76 -16.20 -3.82
CA ILE A 330 -12.59 -17.35 -4.24
C ILE A 330 -12.84 -17.39 -5.74
N GLU A 331 -12.75 -16.25 -6.43
CA GLU A 331 -12.98 -16.16 -7.87
C GLU A 331 -12.17 -15.01 -8.48
N GLU A 332 -11.71 -15.20 -9.72
CA GLU A 332 -11.07 -14.17 -10.55
C GLU A 332 -11.65 -14.28 -11.96
N GLN A 333 -12.47 -13.30 -12.35
CA GLN A 333 -13.17 -13.29 -13.64
C GLN A 333 -13.58 -11.87 -14.02
N SER A 334 -13.91 -11.64 -15.29
CA SER A 334 -14.51 -10.36 -15.70
C SER A 334 -16.00 -10.36 -15.42
N PHE A 335 -16.47 -9.41 -14.61
CA PHE A 335 -17.89 -9.12 -14.47
C PHE A 335 -18.43 -8.31 -15.64
N ALA A 336 -19.75 -8.24 -15.74
CA ALA A 336 -20.40 -7.31 -16.66
C ALA A 336 -20.03 -5.85 -16.36
N ALA A 337 -20.17 -4.97 -17.34
CA ALA A 337 -19.82 -3.55 -17.19
C ALA A 337 -20.67 -2.87 -16.11
N ASP A 338 -21.96 -3.22 -16.04
CA ASP A 338 -22.98 -2.72 -15.13
C ASP A 338 -22.99 -3.44 -13.77
N HIS A 339 -22.11 -4.42 -13.54
CA HIS A 339 -22.08 -5.17 -12.28
C HIS A 339 -21.83 -4.27 -11.06
N PHE A 340 -21.11 -3.16 -11.21
CA PHE A 340 -20.81 -2.25 -10.10
C PHE A 340 -21.84 -1.11 -9.95
N ASP A 341 -22.83 -1.06 -10.83
CA ASP A 341 -23.95 -0.12 -10.76
C ASP A 341 -25.02 -0.64 -9.79
N HIS A 342 -25.70 0.27 -9.12
CA HIS A 342 -26.65 -0.11 -8.07
C HIS A 342 -27.83 -0.91 -8.62
N GLU A 343 -28.25 -0.65 -9.85
CA GLU A 343 -29.35 -1.29 -10.55
C GLU A 343 -29.18 -2.81 -10.66
N SER A 344 -27.94 -3.29 -10.72
CA SER A 344 -27.60 -4.72 -10.76
C SER A 344 -27.82 -5.44 -9.42
N HIS A 345 -28.16 -4.71 -8.35
CA HIS A 345 -28.20 -5.23 -6.97
C HIS A 345 -29.52 -5.03 -6.24
N HIS A 346 -30.55 -4.50 -6.90
CA HIS A 346 -31.87 -4.39 -6.29
C HIS A 346 -33.00 -4.50 -7.33
N ASP A 347 -34.23 -4.67 -6.85
CA ASP A 347 -35.41 -4.65 -7.72
C ASP A 347 -35.53 -3.26 -8.40
N PRO A 348 -35.74 -3.19 -9.73
CA PRO A 348 -35.82 -1.93 -10.46
C PRO A 348 -36.98 -1.02 -10.04
N LYS A 349 -37.95 -1.53 -9.27
CA LYS A 349 -39.06 -0.75 -8.71
C LYS A 349 -38.72 -0.07 -7.39
N ARG A 350 -37.54 -0.33 -6.81
CA ARG A 350 -37.12 0.38 -5.59
C ARG A 350 -36.96 1.87 -5.86
N ILE A 351 -37.40 2.66 -4.90
CA ILE A 351 -37.18 4.10 -4.89
C ILE A 351 -35.69 4.34 -4.69
N VAL A 352 -35.12 5.23 -5.50
CA VAL A 352 -33.74 5.69 -5.40
C VAL A 352 -33.76 7.12 -4.87
N GLU A 353 -32.98 7.37 -3.82
CA GLU A 353 -32.81 8.68 -3.19
C GLU A 353 -31.35 9.11 -3.32
N PHE A 354 -31.17 10.36 -3.73
CA PHE A 354 -29.86 10.99 -3.85
C PHE A 354 -29.60 11.85 -2.61
N GLU A 355 -28.41 11.70 -2.00
CA GLU A 355 -27.99 12.44 -0.80
C GLU A 355 -27.20 13.72 -1.08
#